data_AF-A0AAV3L2H0-F1
#
_entry.id   AF-A0AAV3L2H0-F1
#
_cell.length_a   1.000
_cell.length_b   1.000
_cell.length_c   1.000
_cell.angle_alpha   90.00
_cell.angle_beta   90.00
_cell.angle_gamma   90.00
#
_symmetry.space_group_name_H-M   'P 1'
#
loop_
_entity.id
_entity.type
_entity.pdbx_description
1 polymer ?
#
loop_
_entity_poly.entity_id
_entity_poly.type
_entity_poly.pdbx_seq_one_letter_code
_entity_poly.pdbx_strand_id
1 'polypeptide(L)'
;MKLKDYIREGYNVVTTPNLAYKIQEDYPDALVFTDRALDGIPIGKLLVDRYCSNNPAVLRAKPLQNAYAIERFSCEFTGYETVVPMTGETGRKVIQQIKKRIDETALDDGSNANLLEIKLKDTDSVPEVWYKGERLDESPKGLVDVSFHWKTDHFTNDDRGANDITIQYFSGFNDKYPDIKTIGHKRDM
;
A
#
# COMPACT_ATOMS: atom_id res chain seq x y z
N MET A 1 -17.94 3.76 -15.97
CA MET A 1 -17.58 3.31 -17.34
C MET A 1 -16.58 2.17 -17.24
N LYS A 2 -16.58 1.27 -18.21
CA LYS A 2 -15.55 0.25 -18.41
C LYS A 2 -14.55 0.72 -19.47
N LEU A 3 -13.40 0.07 -19.57
CA LEU A 3 -12.37 0.38 -20.56
C LEU A 3 -12.93 0.49 -21.99
N LYS A 4 -13.78 -0.46 -22.39
CA LYS A 4 -14.43 -0.47 -23.71
C LYS A 4 -15.24 0.79 -24.01
N ASP A 5 -15.84 1.41 -22.98
CA ASP A 5 -16.69 2.59 -23.14
C ASP A 5 -15.80 3.81 -23.43
N TYR A 6 -14.68 3.94 -22.71
CA TYR A 6 -13.67 4.96 -23.00
C TYR A 6 -13.05 4.80 -24.39
N ILE A 7 -12.71 3.58 -24.80
CA ILE A 7 -12.18 3.33 -26.15
C ILE A 7 -13.20 3.75 -27.23
N ARG A 8 -14.49 3.40 -27.05
CA ARG A 8 -15.58 3.82 -27.95
C ARG A 8 -15.78 5.33 -28.00
N GLU A 9 -15.54 6.02 -26.89
CA GLU A 9 -15.59 7.48 -26.81
C GLU A 9 -14.36 8.18 -27.42
N GLY A 10 -13.38 7.41 -27.92
CA GLY A 10 -12.17 7.90 -28.57
C GLY A 10 -11.05 8.27 -27.59
N TYR A 11 -11.01 7.65 -26.41
CA TYR A 11 -9.89 7.83 -25.48
C TYR A 11 -8.66 7.02 -25.93
N ASN A 12 -7.53 7.72 -25.97
CA ASN A 12 -6.21 7.13 -26.04
C ASN A 12 -5.83 6.56 -24.67
N VAL A 13 -5.28 5.36 -24.64
CA VAL A 13 -5.05 4.62 -23.39
C VAL A 13 -3.57 4.68 -23.03
N VAL A 14 -3.24 5.01 -21.77
CA VAL A 14 -1.88 4.97 -21.24
C VAL A 14 -1.80 3.93 -20.15
N THR A 15 -0.98 2.89 -20.33
CA THR A 15 -0.87 1.79 -19.38
C THR A 15 0.49 1.07 -19.45
N THR A 16 0.68 0.03 -18.65
CA THR A 16 1.91 -0.78 -18.64
C THR A 16 2.02 -1.67 -19.89
N PRO A 17 3.24 -2.03 -20.35
CA PRO A 17 3.43 -2.84 -21.56
C PRO A 17 2.64 -4.15 -21.61
N ASN A 18 2.59 -4.87 -20.48
CA ASN A 18 1.89 -6.15 -20.40
C ASN A 18 0.38 -6.01 -20.60
N LEU A 19 -0.21 -4.93 -20.07
CA LEU A 19 -1.63 -4.67 -20.21
C LEU A 19 -1.94 -4.06 -21.59
N ALA A 20 -1.04 -3.24 -22.13
CA ALA A 20 -1.20 -2.67 -23.45
C ALA A 20 -1.29 -3.73 -24.55
N TYR A 21 -0.46 -4.78 -24.48
CA TYR A 21 -0.52 -5.89 -25.42
C TYR A 21 -1.91 -6.56 -25.43
N LYS A 22 -2.47 -6.83 -24.24
CA LYS A 22 -3.79 -7.45 -24.13
C LYS A 22 -4.91 -6.54 -24.65
N ILE A 23 -4.85 -5.25 -24.32
CA ILE A 23 -5.85 -4.29 -24.80
C ILE A 23 -5.79 -4.18 -26.32
N GLN A 24 -4.60 -4.19 -26.93
CA GLN A 24 -4.44 -4.19 -28.39
C GLN A 24 -4.92 -5.49 -29.04
N GLU A 25 -4.83 -6.63 -28.36
CA GLU A 25 -5.36 -7.90 -28.84
C GLU A 25 -6.89 -7.88 -28.94
N ASP A 26 -7.56 -7.34 -27.91
CA ASP A 26 -9.03 -7.26 -27.87
C ASP A 26 -9.60 -6.05 -28.64
N TYR A 27 -8.84 -4.96 -28.71
CA TYR A 27 -9.20 -3.70 -29.34
C TYR A 27 -8.06 -3.27 -30.29
N PRO A 28 -7.93 -3.89 -31.47
CA PRO A 28 -6.81 -3.65 -32.39
C PRO A 28 -6.73 -2.20 -32.89
N ASP A 29 -7.86 -1.50 -32.94
CA ASP A 29 -7.93 -0.10 -33.36
C ASP A 29 -7.69 0.90 -32.19
N ALA A 30 -7.51 0.41 -30.96
CA ALA A 30 -7.26 1.27 -29.81
C ALA A 30 -5.81 1.80 -29.81
N LEU A 31 -5.68 3.12 -29.69
CA LEU A 31 -4.37 3.76 -29.51
C LEU A 31 -3.92 3.60 -28.05
N VAL A 32 -3.00 2.67 -27.82
CA VAL A 32 -2.43 2.37 -26.50
C VAL A 32 -0.95 2.75 -26.42
N PHE A 33 -0.63 3.58 -25.45
CA PHE A 33 0.70 4.09 -25.16
C PHE A 33 1.24 3.45 -23.89
N THR A 34 2.53 3.12 -23.91
CA THR A 34 3.25 2.50 -22.80
C THR A 34 4.36 3.41 -22.32
N ASP A 35 4.89 3.13 -21.12
CA ASP A 35 6.03 3.82 -20.50
C ASP A 35 7.21 4.12 -21.44
N ARG A 36 7.45 3.26 -22.44
CA ARG A 36 8.53 3.42 -23.44
C ARG A 36 8.19 4.36 -24.61
N ALA A 37 6.92 4.70 -24.81
CA ALA A 37 6.42 5.49 -25.94
C ALA A 37 5.63 6.74 -25.50
N LEU A 38 5.77 7.15 -24.23
CA LEU A 38 5.01 8.29 -23.69
C LEU A 38 5.44 9.66 -24.24
N ASP A 39 6.62 9.75 -24.85
CA ASP A 39 7.09 11.00 -25.47
C ASP A 39 6.26 11.41 -26.70
N GLY A 40 5.43 10.50 -27.24
CA GLY A 40 4.60 10.71 -28.42
C GLY A 40 3.09 10.73 -28.16
N ILE A 41 2.62 10.99 -26.93
CA ILE A 41 1.18 11.01 -26.62
C ILE A 41 0.49 12.10 -27.47
N PRO A 42 -0.43 11.75 -28.38
CA PRO A 42 -1.13 12.71 -29.20
C PRO A 42 -2.09 13.56 -28.36
N ILE A 43 -2.39 14.75 -28.86
CA ILE A 43 -3.42 15.64 -28.29
C ILE A 43 -4.78 15.01 -28.54
N GLY A 44 -5.54 14.74 -27.47
CA GLY A 44 -6.86 14.12 -27.60
C GLY A 44 -7.55 13.88 -26.26
N LYS A 45 -8.40 12.86 -26.20
CA LYS A 45 -8.93 12.34 -24.93
C LYS A 45 -7.95 11.29 -24.41
N LEU A 46 -7.56 11.37 -23.14
CA LEU A 46 -6.54 10.49 -22.57
C LEU A 46 -7.09 9.78 -21.33
N LEU A 47 -7.05 8.45 -21.35
CA LEU A 47 -7.36 7.59 -20.24
C LEU A 47 -6.04 7.01 -19.72
N VAL A 48 -5.70 7.33 -18.48
CA VAL A 48 -4.43 6.96 -17.87
C VAL A 48 -4.64 5.97 -16.74
N ASP A 49 -3.91 4.86 -16.76
CA ASP A 49 -3.83 3.97 -15.61
C ASP A 49 -3.18 4.70 -14.43
N ARG A 50 -3.79 4.56 -13.25
CA ARG A 50 -3.28 5.09 -11.98
C ARG A 50 -1.79 4.81 -11.78
N TYR A 51 -1.29 3.65 -12.21
CA TYR A 51 0.13 3.30 -12.12
C TYR A 51 1.04 4.26 -12.92
N CYS A 52 0.58 4.73 -14.08
CA CYS A 52 1.34 5.62 -14.97
C CYS A 52 1.06 7.12 -14.72
N SER A 53 0.13 7.46 -13.81
CA SER A 53 -0.33 8.83 -13.58
C SER A 53 0.77 9.82 -13.17
N ASN A 54 1.79 9.35 -12.44
CA ASN A 54 2.92 10.16 -11.98
C ASN A 54 4.08 10.22 -12.99
N ASN A 55 3.95 9.60 -14.17
CA ASN A 55 5.02 9.62 -15.16
C ASN A 55 5.22 11.05 -15.71
N PRO A 56 6.46 11.57 -15.81
CA PRO A 56 6.73 12.93 -16.30
C PRO A 56 6.09 13.24 -17.65
N ALA A 57 6.06 12.29 -18.58
CA ALA A 57 5.46 12.48 -19.91
C ALA A 57 3.92 12.63 -19.82
N VAL A 58 3.26 11.86 -18.94
CA VAL A 58 1.83 11.99 -18.67
C VAL A 58 1.51 13.34 -18.04
N LEU A 59 2.33 13.80 -17.08
CA LEU A 59 2.16 15.09 -16.43
C LEU A 59 2.33 16.26 -17.42
N ARG A 60 3.26 16.14 -18.37
CA ARG A 60 3.45 17.09 -19.47
C ARG A 60 2.29 17.06 -20.47
N ALA A 61 1.75 15.88 -20.75
CA ALA A 61 0.64 15.71 -21.68
C ALA A 61 -0.70 16.17 -21.11
N LYS A 62 -0.91 16.07 -19.78
CA LYS A 62 -2.16 16.41 -19.08
C LYS A 62 -2.77 17.78 -19.48
N PRO A 63 -2.04 18.92 -19.45
CA PRO A 63 -2.60 20.21 -19.84
C PRO A 63 -2.93 20.31 -21.35
N LEU A 64 -2.42 19.39 -22.17
CA LEU A 64 -2.62 19.37 -23.61
C LEU A 64 -3.81 18.48 -24.04
N GLN A 65 -4.47 17.79 -23.10
CA GLN A 65 -5.57 16.88 -23.43
C GLN A 65 -6.93 17.60 -23.43
N ASN A 66 -7.77 17.28 -24.42
CA ASN A 66 -9.15 17.76 -24.49
C ASN A 66 -10.02 17.13 -23.40
N ALA A 67 -9.71 15.91 -22.98
CA ALA A 67 -10.29 15.25 -21.83
C ALA A 67 -9.25 14.36 -21.17
N TYR A 68 -9.22 14.31 -19.83
CA TYR A 68 -8.24 13.55 -19.08
C TYR A 68 -8.91 12.78 -17.94
N ALA A 69 -8.76 11.46 -17.94
CA ALA A 69 -9.30 10.58 -16.92
C ALA A 69 -8.17 9.71 -16.34
N ILE A 70 -8.15 9.57 -15.02
CA ILE A 70 -7.29 8.60 -14.33
C ILE A 70 -8.20 7.51 -13.79
N GLU A 71 -7.93 6.27 -14.17
CA GLU A 71 -8.66 5.11 -13.67
C GLU A 71 -7.65 4.06 -13.18
N ARG A 72 -8.06 3.25 -12.21
CA ARG A 72 -7.27 2.06 -11.84
C ARG A 72 -7.67 0.94 -12.79
N PHE A 73 -6.75 0.48 -13.64
CA PHE A 73 -7.06 -0.58 -14.61
C PHE A 73 -7.08 -1.96 -13.93
N SER A 74 -8.03 -2.16 -13.04
CA SER A 74 -8.31 -3.47 -12.46
C SER A 74 -8.89 -4.41 -13.51
N CYS A 75 -8.78 -5.72 -13.27
CA CYS A 75 -9.41 -6.77 -14.07
C CYS A 75 -10.90 -6.47 -14.34
N GLU A 76 -11.63 -6.02 -13.31
CA GLU A 76 -13.03 -5.61 -13.44
C GLU A 76 -13.23 -4.42 -14.38
N PHE A 77 -12.34 -3.43 -14.34
CA PHE A 77 -12.42 -2.22 -15.17
C PHE A 77 -12.15 -2.54 -16.64
N THR A 78 -11.11 -3.33 -16.90
CA THR A 78 -10.71 -3.73 -18.25
C THR A 78 -11.63 -4.79 -18.84
N GLY A 79 -12.41 -5.49 -18.00
CA GLY A 79 -13.25 -6.62 -18.41
C GLY A 79 -12.48 -7.93 -18.55
N TYR A 80 -11.24 -7.98 -18.07
CA TYR A 80 -10.50 -9.23 -17.95
C TYR A 80 -11.04 -9.99 -16.75
N GLU A 81 -11.59 -11.18 -16.96
CA GLU A 81 -11.83 -12.10 -15.85
C GLU A 81 -10.49 -12.41 -15.18
N THR A 82 -10.50 -12.55 -13.85
CA THR A 82 -9.37 -13.14 -13.12
C THR A 82 -9.28 -14.60 -13.54
N VAL A 83 -8.72 -14.88 -14.73
CA VAL A 83 -8.44 -16.24 -15.15
C VAL A 83 -7.27 -16.69 -14.28
N VAL A 84 -7.60 -17.22 -13.12
CA VAL A 84 -6.71 -18.08 -12.36
C VAL A 84 -7.20 -19.51 -12.63
N PRO A 85 -6.83 -20.17 -13.74
CA PRO A 85 -6.84 -21.61 -13.75
C PRO A 85 -5.51 -22.05 -13.12
N MET A 86 -5.32 -21.81 -11.82
CA MET A 86 -4.21 -22.44 -11.09
C MET A 86 -4.67 -23.75 -10.44
N THR A 87 -5.51 -24.50 -11.15
CA THR A 87 -5.84 -25.89 -10.83
C THR A 87 -4.90 -26.81 -11.61
N GLY A 88 -3.65 -26.88 -11.16
CA GLY A 88 -2.62 -27.79 -11.68
C GLY A 88 -1.32 -27.71 -10.88
N GLU A 89 -0.46 -28.73 -10.96
CA GLU A 89 0.83 -28.78 -10.24
C GLU A 89 1.74 -27.58 -10.57
N THR A 90 1.67 -27.08 -11.80
CA THR A 90 2.40 -25.89 -12.25
C THR A 90 1.90 -24.63 -11.53
N GLY A 91 0.59 -24.50 -11.30
CA GLY A 91 0.00 -23.40 -10.53
C GLY A 91 0.41 -23.44 -9.06
N ARG A 92 0.48 -24.63 -8.45
CA ARG A 92 1.02 -24.78 -7.09
C ARG A 92 2.48 -24.35 -7.02
N LYS A 93 3.32 -24.77 -7.96
CA LYS A 93 4.74 -24.36 -8.02
C LYS A 93 4.90 -22.86 -8.22
N VAL A 94 4.08 -22.22 -9.04
CA VAL A 94 4.11 -20.77 -9.25
C VAL A 94 3.61 -20.02 -8.02
N ILE A 95 2.53 -20.45 -7.36
CA ILE A 95 2.10 -19.89 -6.07
C ILE A 95 3.19 -20.07 -5.02
N GLN A 96 3.86 -21.23 -4.98
CA GLN A 96 4.91 -21.50 -4.02
C GLN A 96 6.17 -20.69 -4.31
N GLN A 97 6.49 -20.44 -5.59
CA GLN A 97 7.55 -19.51 -5.99
C GLN A 97 7.18 -18.05 -5.75
N ILE A 98 5.91 -17.66 -5.93
CA ILE A 98 5.43 -16.32 -5.62
C ILE A 98 5.41 -16.12 -4.11
N LYS A 99 4.95 -17.10 -3.31
CA LYS A 99 5.04 -17.08 -1.84
C LYS A 99 6.51 -17.01 -1.40
N LYS A 100 7.37 -17.86 -1.94
CA LYS A 100 8.81 -17.83 -1.66
C LYS A 100 9.42 -16.49 -2.05
N ARG A 101 9.05 -15.93 -3.20
CA ARG A 101 9.49 -14.59 -3.60
C ARG A 101 8.90 -13.50 -2.73
N ILE A 102 7.65 -13.60 -2.26
CA ILE A 102 7.02 -12.66 -1.32
C ILE A 102 7.69 -12.78 0.06
N ASP A 103 8.10 -13.97 0.49
CA ASP A 103 8.89 -14.16 1.70
C ASP A 103 10.35 -13.67 1.51
N GLU A 104 10.89 -13.71 0.29
CA GLU A 104 12.22 -13.19 -0.08
C GLU A 104 12.21 -11.68 -0.44
N THR A 105 11.06 -11.10 -0.81
CA THR A 105 10.85 -9.66 -1.10
C THR A 105 10.06 -8.92 -0.04
N ALA A 106 9.46 -9.64 0.91
CA ALA A 106 9.55 -9.25 2.30
C ALA A 106 11.04 -9.18 2.58
N LEU A 107 11.60 -8.00 2.31
CA LEU A 107 12.73 -7.50 3.04
C LEU A 107 12.28 -7.57 4.50
N ASP A 108 12.44 -8.74 5.10
CA ASP A 108 12.99 -8.86 6.44
C ASP A 108 14.44 -8.39 6.34
N ASP A 109 14.61 -7.12 5.97
CA ASP A 109 15.68 -6.38 6.56
C ASP A 109 15.22 -6.27 8.01
N GLY A 110 15.89 -6.94 8.93
CA GLY A 110 15.61 -6.83 10.37
C GLY A 110 15.76 -5.40 10.93
N SER A 111 15.65 -4.36 10.09
CA SER A 111 15.66 -2.93 10.33
C SER A 111 14.30 -2.25 10.21
N ASN A 112 13.21 -2.90 9.74
CA ASN A 112 11.91 -2.25 9.57
C ASN A 112 10.76 -2.84 10.41
N ALA A 113 11.08 -3.48 11.54
CA ALA A 113 10.06 -3.70 12.55
C ALA A 113 9.58 -2.33 13.05
N ASN A 114 8.31 -2.00 12.82
CA ASN A 114 7.73 -0.79 13.39
C ASN A 114 7.98 -0.80 14.91
N LEU A 115 8.39 0.34 15.45
CA LEU A 115 8.72 0.45 16.86
C LEU A 115 7.56 -0.04 17.76
N LEU A 116 6.33 0.29 17.36
CA LEU A 116 5.09 -0.15 18.01
C LEU A 116 4.09 -0.56 16.91
N GLU A 117 3.50 -1.74 17.03
CA GLU A 117 2.37 -2.19 16.21
C GLU A 117 1.20 -2.57 17.10
N ILE A 118 0.02 -2.02 16.81
CA ILE A 118 -1.25 -2.42 17.44
C ILE A 118 -2.11 -3.01 16.34
N LYS A 119 -2.37 -4.32 16.42
CA LYS A 119 -3.16 -5.05 15.43
C LYS A 119 -4.52 -5.40 16.02
N LEU A 120 -5.58 -4.97 15.34
CA LEU A 120 -6.95 -5.35 15.67
C LEU A 120 -7.47 -6.23 14.53
N LYS A 121 -7.81 -7.48 14.85
CA LYS A 121 -8.32 -8.45 13.85
C LYS A 121 -9.77 -8.15 13.47
N ASP A 122 -10.61 -7.89 14.46
CA ASP A 122 -12.02 -7.53 14.33
C ASP A 122 -12.41 -6.51 15.41
N THR A 123 -13.53 -5.81 15.26
CA THR A 123 -14.02 -4.83 16.26
C THR A 123 -14.21 -5.41 17.66
N ASP A 124 -14.48 -6.72 17.76
CA ASP A 124 -14.67 -7.44 19.02
C ASP A 124 -13.43 -8.24 19.46
N SER A 125 -12.33 -8.16 18.71
CA SER A 125 -11.09 -8.87 19.03
C SER A 125 -10.27 -8.13 20.08
N VAL A 126 -9.52 -8.89 20.88
CA VAL A 126 -8.49 -8.34 21.76
C VAL A 126 -7.37 -7.75 20.88
N PRO A 127 -6.96 -6.50 21.08
CA PRO A 127 -5.84 -5.91 20.35
C PRO A 127 -4.53 -6.65 20.66
N GLU A 128 -3.75 -6.96 19.62
CA GLU A 128 -2.40 -7.50 19.75
C GLU A 128 -1.40 -6.34 19.73
N VAL A 129 -0.65 -6.16 20.81
CA VAL A 129 0.33 -5.07 20.94
C VAL A 129 1.74 -5.65 20.80
N TRP A 130 2.50 -5.13 19.85
CA TRP A 130 3.86 -5.53 19.55
C TRP A 130 4.79 -4.33 19.69
N TYR A 131 5.94 -4.52 20.34
CA TYR A 131 6.98 -3.49 20.44
C TYR A 131 8.31 -4.05 19.96
N LYS A 132 8.91 -3.42 18.94
CA LYS A 132 10.13 -3.92 18.26
C LYS A 132 10.04 -5.40 17.82
N GLY A 133 8.86 -5.83 17.39
CA GLY A 133 8.61 -7.22 17.00
C GLY A 133 8.40 -8.20 18.17
N GLU A 134 8.51 -7.77 19.42
CA GLU A 134 8.15 -8.59 20.59
C GLU A 134 6.67 -8.40 20.94
N ARG A 135 5.95 -9.50 21.05
CA ARG A 135 4.55 -9.53 21.46
C ARG A 135 4.44 -9.23 22.95
N LEU A 136 3.66 -8.21 23.32
CA LEU A 136 3.58 -7.72 24.69
C LEU A 136 2.44 -8.32 25.53
N ASP A 137 1.45 -8.93 24.88
CA ASP A 137 0.27 -9.55 25.48
C ASP A 137 0.45 -11.02 25.88
N GLU A 138 1.66 -11.58 25.75
CA GLU A 138 1.96 -12.92 26.25
C GLU A 138 2.25 -12.91 27.77
N SER A 139 1.56 -13.78 28.50
CA SER A 139 1.70 -14.01 29.94
C SER A 139 3.17 -14.05 30.36
N PRO A 140 3.59 -13.32 31.42
CA PRO A 140 2.82 -12.94 32.61
C PRO A 140 2.20 -11.52 32.58
N LYS A 141 2.27 -10.81 31.46
CA LYS A 141 1.90 -9.39 31.36
C LYS A 141 0.46 -9.25 30.88
N GLY A 142 -0.50 -9.49 31.78
CA GLY A 142 -1.92 -9.59 31.43
C GLY A 142 -2.59 -8.29 31.01
N LEU A 143 -1.97 -7.12 31.25
CA LEU A 143 -2.55 -5.84 30.88
C LEU A 143 -1.47 -4.85 30.43
N VAL A 144 -1.65 -4.29 29.23
CA VAL A 144 -0.73 -3.36 28.58
C VAL A 144 -1.46 -2.04 28.37
N ASP A 145 -0.91 -0.97 28.91
CA ASP A 145 -1.35 0.40 28.63
C ASP A 145 -0.36 1.09 27.71
N VAL A 146 -0.87 1.72 26.65
CA VAL A 146 -0.06 2.40 25.63
C VAL A 146 -0.52 3.84 25.52
N SER A 147 0.34 4.76 25.96
CA SER A 147 0.13 6.20 25.84
C SER A 147 1.03 6.78 24.77
N PHE A 148 0.44 7.43 23.77
CA PHE A 148 1.14 8.13 22.69
C PHE A 148 0.89 9.63 22.80
N HIS A 149 1.93 10.38 23.13
CA HIS A 149 1.89 11.84 23.18
C HIS A 149 2.70 12.40 22.02
N TRP A 150 2.09 13.28 21.23
CA TRP A 150 2.76 13.99 20.15
C TRP A 150 2.42 15.47 20.20
N LYS A 151 3.42 16.30 19.96
CA LYS A 151 3.29 17.76 19.97
C LYS A 151 3.22 18.28 18.53
N THR A 152 2.16 19.03 18.22
CA THR A 152 1.85 19.54 16.87
C THR A 152 2.12 21.04 16.68
N ASP A 153 2.49 21.75 17.74
CA ASP A 153 2.62 23.20 17.72
C ASP A 153 3.96 23.67 17.09
N HIS A 154 3.97 24.95 16.74
CA HIS A 154 4.97 25.58 15.90
C HIS A 154 6.41 25.32 16.36
N PHE A 155 7.26 25.08 15.35
CA PHE A 155 8.71 24.81 15.37
C PHE A 155 9.59 25.91 16.02
N THR A 156 9.18 26.47 17.16
CA THR A 156 9.84 27.63 17.79
C THR A 156 10.85 27.26 18.86
N ASN A 157 10.86 26.02 19.33
CA ASN A 157 11.90 25.46 20.21
C ASN A 157 12.44 24.15 19.60
N ASP A 158 13.66 23.77 19.94
CA ASP A 158 14.36 22.55 19.46
C ASP A 158 13.60 21.22 19.74
N ASP A 159 12.42 21.26 20.36
CA ASP A 159 11.47 20.16 20.55
C ASP A 159 10.77 19.74 19.24
N ARG A 160 11.52 19.60 18.14
CA ARG A 160 11.04 19.31 16.78
C ARG A 160 10.23 18.02 16.73
N GLY A 161 8.91 18.12 16.90
CA GLY A 161 8.01 16.97 16.86
C GLY A 161 8.37 15.94 17.94
N ALA A 162 8.53 16.40 19.18
CA ALA A 162 8.67 15.51 20.32
C ALA A 162 7.48 14.53 20.35
N ASN A 163 7.80 13.24 20.21
CA ASN A 163 6.86 12.14 20.32
C ASN A 163 7.38 11.23 21.42
N ASP A 164 6.55 11.01 22.44
CA ASP A 164 6.86 10.14 23.56
C ASP A 164 5.87 8.98 23.56
N ILE A 165 6.40 7.77 23.35
CA ILE A 165 5.63 6.52 23.50
C ILE A 165 5.93 5.97 24.88
N THR A 166 4.89 5.77 25.69
CA THR A 166 4.99 5.15 27.00
C THR A 166 4.17 3.86 27.02
N ILE A 167 4.83 2.73 27.27
CA ILE A 167 4.18 1.43 27.44
C ILE A 167 4.33 1.02 28.90
N GLN A 168 3.22 0.73 29.57
CA GLN A 168 3.17 0.26 30.95
C GLN A 168 2.55 -1.14 31.01
N TYR A 169 3.08 -1.98 31.89
CA TYR A 169 2.58 -3.33 32.14
C TYR A 169 1.96 -3.40 33.52
N PHE A 170 0.85 -4.12 33.62
CA PHE A 170 0.21 -4.42 34.89
C PHE A 170 0.01 -5.93 35.02
N SER A 171 0.29 -6.44 36.22
CA SER A 171 0.07 -7.84 36.61
C SER A 171 -1.43 -8.18 36.77
N GLY A 172 -2.29 -7.16 36.94
CA GLY A 172 -3.74 -7.29 36.97
C GLY A 172 -4.46 -5.97 37.25
N PHE A 173 -5.78 -5.94 37.08
CA PHE A 173 -6.63 -4.75 37.27
C PHE A 173 -6.68 -4.21 38.72
N ASN A 174 -6.24 -5.00 39.72
CA ASN A 174 -6.41 -4.70 41.15
C ASN A 174 -5.11 -4.76 41.97
N ASP A 175 -3.94 -4.78 41.32
CA ASP A 175 -2.69 -4.95 42.05
C ASP A 175 -2.21 -3.65 42.70
N LYS A 176 -1.96 -3.70 44.01
CA LYS A 176 -1.61 -2.52 44.84
C LYS A 176 -0.16 -2.04 44.60
N TYR A 177 0.63 -2.87 43.93
CA TYR A 177 2.01 -2.62 43.49
C TYR A 177 2.22 -3.29 42.13
N PRO A 178 1.73 -2.70 41.03
CA PRO A 178 1.97 -3.26 39.71
C PRO A 178 3.47 -3.23 39.42
N ASP A 179 4.00 -4.30 38.84
CA ASP A 179 5.35 -4.32 38.26
C ASP A 179 5.37 -3.43 37.01
N ILE A 180 5.45 -2.11 37.24
CA ILE A 180 5.43 -1.10 36.17
C ILE A 180 6.80 -1.11 35.48
N LYS A 181 6.88 -1.78 34.33
CA LYS A 181 7.98 -1.57 33.40
C LYS A 181 7.60 -0.48 32.40
N THR A 182 8.20 0.71 32.54
CA THR A 182 7.96 1.81 31.61
C THR A 182 8.95 1.74 30.46
N ILE A 183 8.46 1.61 29.23
CA ILE A 183 9.29 1.75 28.03
C ILE A 183 8.99 3.12 27.42
N GLY A 184 9.98 4.01 27.51
CA GLY A 184 9.93 5.34 26.90
C GLY A 184 10.75 5.35 25.61
N HIS A 185 10.16 5.85 24.52
CA HIS A 185 10.92 6.19 23.31
C HIS A 185 10.77 7.68 23.02
N LYS A 186 11.91 8.35 22.94
CA LYS A 186 12.03 9.75 22.49
C LYS A 186 12.75 9.75 21.15
N ARG A 187 12.32 10.63 20.25
CA ARG A 187 13.05 10.88 19.01
C ARG A 187 14.42 11.51 19.34
N ASP A 188 15.50 10.95 18.81
CA ASP A 188 16.81 11.61 18.84
C ASP A 188 16.75 12.89 17.98
N MET A 189 17.18 14.01 18.56
CA MET A 189 17.23 15.33 17.90
C MET A 189 18.30 15.40 16.81
#